data_AF-A0A2E7CUP6-F1
#
_entry.id   AF-A0A2E7CUP6-F1
#
_cell.length_a   1.000
_cell.length_b   1.000
_cell.length_c   1.000
_cell.angle_alpha   90.00
_cell.angle_beta   90.00
_cell.angle_gamma   90.00
#
_symmetry.space_group_name_H-M   'P 1'
#
loop_
_entity.id
_entity.type
_entity.pdbx_description
1 polymer ?
#
loop_
_entity_poly.entity_id
_entity_poly.type
_entity_poly.pdbx_seq_one_letter_code
_entity_poly.pdbx_strand_id
1 'polypeptide(L)'
;MSLSLHCQHLVGVQRGYLASHNNTTKISSQEKKQLKKINKAKKNEKKEQEQAKKELIKAHLKLQDKPTRKRMKMTLKKSKRLKKGIKLVPFWYKWKYKESNSIKRKRDVVD
;
A
#
# COMPACT_ATOMS: atom_id res chain seq x y z
N MET A 1 14.54 20.84 -47.14
CA MET A 1 14.15 20.58 -45.74
C MET A 1 15.39 20.07 -45.00
N SER A 2 16.11 20.94 -44.31
CA SER A 2 17.30 20.56 -43.54
C SER A 2 16.90 20.26 -42.08
N LEU A 3 17.10 19.02 -41.65
CA LEU A 3 16.95 18.62 -40.26
C LEU A 3 18.26 18.97 -39.53
N SER A 4 18.26 20.08 -38.79
CA SER A 4 19.34 20.42 -37.87
C SER A 4 19.20 19.55 -36.60
N LEU A 5 20.00 18.49 -36.52
CA LEU A 5 20.20 17.72 -35.29
C LEU A 5 21.15 18.50 -34.38
N HIS A 6 20.59 19.23 -33.41
CA HIS A 6 21.35 19.87 -32.35
C HIS A 6 21.77 18.81 -31.32
N CYS A 7 22.91 18.17 -31.56
CA CYS A 7 23.55 17.27 -30.59
C CYS A 7 24.18 18.09 -29.47
N GLN A 8 23.59 18.07 -28.27
CA GLN A 8 24.26 18.54 -27.06
C GLN A 8 25.32 17.50 -26.66
N HIS A 9 26.56 17.73 -27.08
CA HIS A 9 27.70 16.96 -26.59
C HIS A 9 28.07 17.41 -25.17
N LEU A 10 27.57 16.69 -24.17
CA LEU A 10 28.14 16.69 -22.81
C LEU A 10 29.38 15.78 -22.80
N VAL A 11 30.47 16.26 -23.41
CA VAL A 11 31.78 15.63 -23.30
C VAL A 11 32.35 15.99 -21.93
N GLY A 12 32.66 14.97 -21.15
CA GLY A 12 32.83 15.08 -19.71
C GLY A 12 33.92 16.04 -19.26
N VAL A 13 33.57 16.90 -18.31
CA VAL A 13 34.45 17.50 -17.31
C VAL A 13 33.60 17.75 -16.05
N GLN A 14 34.15 17.44 -14.87
CA GLN A 14 33.67 17.76 -13.52
C GLN A 14 32.60 16.88 -12.84
N ARG A 15 32.93 15.61 -12.58
CA ARG A 15 32.31 14.86 -11.46
C ARG A 15 32.59 15.49 -10.08
N GLY A 16 33.66 16.25 -9.92
CA GLY A 16 34.02 16.93 -8.66
C GLY A 16 33.26 18.24 -8.37
N TYR A 17 32.82 18.97 -9.40
CA TYR A 17 32.11 20.25 -9.21
C TYR A 17 30.64 20.06 -8.80
N LEU A 18 30.00 19.00 -9.32
CA LEU A 18 28.65 18.61 -8.92
C LEU A 18 28.56 18.10 -7.48
N ALA A 19 29.67 17.62 -6.90
CA ALA A 19 29.72 17.16 -5.52
C ALA A 19 29.74 18.33 -4.51
N SER A 20 30.34 19.46 -4.89
CA SER A 20 30.54 20.65 -4.03
C SER A 20 29.25 21.46 -3.81
N HIS A 21 28.33 21.47 -4.78
CA HIS A 21 27.08 22.25 -4.71
C HIS A 21 25.92 21.58 -3.93
N ASN A 22 26.12 20.36 -3.38
CA ASN A 22 25.06 19.65 -2.65
C ASN A 22 24.78 20.22 -1.24
N ASN A 23 25.65 21.10 -0.75
CA ASN A 23 25.48 21.75 0.53
C ASN A 23 24.94 23.17 0.29
N THR A 24 23.66 23.38 0.60
CA THR A 24 22.96 24.70 0.71
C THR A 24 22.19 25.25 -0.50
N THR A 25 21.38 24.45 -1.19
CA THR A 25 20.24 25.02 -1.92
C THR A 25 19.14 25.42 -0.95
N LYS A 26 19.15 26.70 -0.51
CA LYS A 26 18.01 27.32 0.19
C LYS A 26 16.83 27.36 -0.79
N ILE A 27 15.97 26.34 -0.74
CA ILE A 27 14.75 26.25 -1.57
C ILE A 27 13.96 27.55 -1.40
N SER A 28 13.73 28.26 -2.50
CA SER A 28 13.05 29.55 -2.49
C SER A 28 11.61 29.40 -2.00
N SER A 29 11.02 30.47 -1.45
CA SER A 29 9.61 30.47 -1.02
C SER A 29 8.66 30.07 -2.17
N GLN A 30 9.03 30.41 -3.40
CA GLN A 30 8.27 30.12 -4.61
C GLN A 30 8.37 28.64 -5.00
N GLU A 31 9.55 28.03 -4.93
CA GLU A 31 9.75 26.58 -5.11
C GLU A 31 9.00 25.77 -4.06
N LYS A 32 8.99 26.21 -2.79
CA LYS A 32 8.20 25.58 -1.73
C LYS A 32 6.69 25.62 -2.04
N LYS A 33 6.18 26.73 -2.59
CA LYS A 33 4.77 26.84 -3.01
C LYS A 33 4.46 25.92 -4.20
N GLN A 34 5.36 25.82 -5.18
CA GLN A 34 5.19 24.92 -6.31
C GLN A 34 5.22 23.44 -5.88
N LEU A 35 6.16 23.05 -5.01
CA LEU A 35 6.22 21.71 -4.42
C LEU A 35 4.94 21.34 -3.67
N LYS A 36 4.35 22.27 -2.90
CA LYS A 36 3.05 22.05 -2.24
C LYS A 36 1.92 21.82 -3.25
N LYS A 37 1.86 22.58 -4.35
CA LYS A 37 0.87 22.39 -5.41
C LYS A 37 1.03 21.03 -6.09
N ILE A 38 2.26 20.64 -6.43
CA ILE A 38 2.58 19.34 -7.03
C ILE A 38 2.19 18.20 -6.08
N ASN A 39 2.52 18.31 -4.80
CA ASN A 39 2.16 17.30 -3.81
C ASN A 39 0.64 17.19 -3.62
N LYS A 40 -0.09 18.31 -3.67
CA LYS A 40 -1.56 18.32 -3.62
C LYS A 40 -2.16 17.66 -4.86
N ALA A 41 -1.65 17.97 -6.06
CA ALA A 41 -2.08 17.34 -7.31
C ALA A 41 -1.85 15.82 -7.28
N LYS A 42 -0.62 15.38 -6.94
CA LYS A 42 -0.29 13.95 -6.77
C LYS A 42 -1.18 13.24 -5.74
N LYS A 43 -1.56 13.93 -4.66
CA LYS A 43 -2.46 13.37 -3.64
C LYS A 43 -3.88 13.20 -4.19
N ASN A 44 -4.36 14.16 -4.98
CA ASN A 44 -5.68 14.07 -5.61
C ASN A 44 -5.71 12.96 -6.67
N GLU A 45 -4.71 12.90 -7.55
CA GLU A 45 -4.56 11.81 -8.53
C GLU A 45 -4.55 10.44 -7.86
N LYS A 46 -3.80 10.27 -6.77
CA LYS A 46 -3.79 9.01 -6.00
C LYS A 46 -5.17 8.66 -5.46
N LYS A 47 -5.93 9.64 -4.95
CA LYS A 47 -7.29 9.42 -4.44
C LYS A 47 -8.25 9.00 -5.55
N GLU A 48 -8.21 9.69 -6.69
CA GLU A 48 -9.02 9.37 -7.86
C GLU A 48 -8.70 7.97 -8.40
N GLN A 49 -7.42 7.64 -8.51
CA GLN A 49 -6.98 6.29 -8.89
C GLN A 49 -7.43 5.21 -7.90
N GLU A 50 -7.36 5.48 -6.59
CA GLU A 50 -7.87 4.55 -5.58
C GLU A 50 -9.39 4.36 -5.68
N GLN A 51 -10.13 5.44 -5.97
CA GLN A 51 -11.57 5.38 -6.12
C GLN A 51 -11.97 4.59 -7.38
N ALA A 52 -11.34 4.88 -8.52
CA ALA A 52 -11.53 4.12 -9.75
C ALA A 52 -11.22 2.62 -9.55
N LYS A 53 -10.12 2.29 -8.87
CA LYS A 53 -9.78 0.89 -8.51
C LYS A 53 -10.87 0.24 -7.66
N LYS A 54 -11.41 0.94 -6.67
CA LYS A 54 -12.50 0.42 -5.82
C LYS A 54 -13.77 0.17 -6.63
N GLU A 55 -14.10 1.06 -7.56
CA GLU A 55 -15.27 0.93 -8.44
C GLU A 55 -15.14 -0.26 -9.40
N LEU A 56 -13.97 -0.41 -10.04
CA LEU A 56 -13.67 -1.57 -10.88
C LEU A 56 -13.78 -2.89 -10.11
N ILE A 57 -13.25 -2.96 -8.89
CA ILE A 57 -13.35 -4.15 -8.05
C ILE A 57 -14.82 -4.44 -7.68
N LYS A 58 -15.61 -3.41 -7.37
CA LYS A 58 -17.05 -3.58 -7.08
C LYS A 58 -17.80 -4.11 -8.30
N ALA A 59 -17.56 -3.55 -9.48
CA ALA A 59 -18.17 -4.02 -10.72
C ALA A 59 -17.80 -5.49 -11.00
N HIS A 60 -16.52 -5.83 -10.88
CA HIS A 60 -16.06 -7.20 -11.03
C HIS A 60 -16.77 -8.17 -10.06
N LEU A 61 -16.89 -7.81 -8.77
CA LEU A 61 -17.58 -8.64 -7.78
C LEU A 61 -19.08 -8.81 -8.02
N LYS A 62 -19.72 -7.90 -8.77
CA LYS A 62 -21.12 -8.01 -9.20
C LYS A 62 -21.27 -9.03 -10.33
N LEU A 63 -20.30 -9.10 -11.25
CA LEU A 63 -20.26 -10.06 -12.35
C LEU A 63 -19.97 -11.49 -11.87
N GLN A 64 -19.26 -11.65 -10.75
CA GLN A 64 -18.92 -12.96 -10.20
C GLN A 64 -20.11 -13.67 -9.55
N ASP A 65 -20.17 -14.99 -9.72
CA ASP A 65 -21.14 -15.85 -9.07
C ASP A 65 -21.08 -15.77 -7.53
N LYS A 66 -22.24 -15.98 -6.89
CA LYS A 66 -22.37 -16.05 -5.42
C LYS A 66 -21.33 -16.98 -4.76
N PRO A 67 -21.13 -18.26 -5.19
CA PRO A 67 -20.10 -19.13 -4.63
C PRO A 67 -18.69 -18.56 -4.80
N THR A 68 -18.35 -18.01 -5.95
CA THR A 68 -17.05 -17.41 -6.23
C THR A 68 -16.77 -16.22 -5.32
N ARG A 69 -17.76 -15.32 -5.17
CA ARG A 69 -17.68 -14.18 -4.24
C ARG A 69 -17.45 -14.61 -2.79
N LYS A 70 -18.09 -15.71 -2.34
CA LYS A 70 -17.85 -16.29 -1.01
C LYS A 70 -16.40 -16.79 -0.87
N ARG A 71 -15.87 -17.53 -1.85
CA ARG A 71 -14.48 -18.01 -1.85
C ARG A 71 -13.48 -16.85 -1.80
N MET A 72 -13.66 -15.82 -2.63
CA MET A 72 -12.81 -14.62 -2.64
C MET A 72 -12.78 -13.93 -1.27
N LYS A 73 -13.94 -13.76 -0.63
CA LYS A 73 -14.02 -13.18 0.73
C LYS A 73 -13.25 -14.00 1.76
N MET A 74 -13.34 -15.33 1.68
CA MET A 74 -12.59 -16.22 2.57
C MET A 74 -11.08 -16.15 2.35
N THR A 75 -10.64 -16.15 1.10
CA THR A 75 -9.22 -15.99 0.75
C THR A 75 -8.67 -14.64 1.23
N LEU A 76 -9.43 -13.55 1.04
CA LEU A 76 -9.05 -12.23 1.52
C LEU A 76 -8.90 -12.19 3.05
N LYS A 77 -9.83 -12.81 3.79
CA LYS A 77 -9.74 -12.93 5.25
C LYS A 77 -8.49 -13.71 5.68
N LYS A 78 -8.19 -14.84 5.02
CA LYS A 78 -6.99 -15.65 5.29
C LYS A 78 -5.71 -14.84 5.04
N SER A 79 -5.60 -14.20 3.88
CA SER A 79 -4.44 -13.35 3.52
C SER A 79 -4.23 -12.22 4.53
N LYS A 80 -5.31 -11.51 4.93
CA LYS A 80 -5.21 -10.46 5.97
C LYS A 80 -4.71 -10.97 7.31
N ARG A 81 -5.09 -12.18 7.72
CA ARG A 81 -4.59 -12.80 8.96
C ARG A 81 -3.10 -13.15 8.87
N LEU A 82 -2.68 -13.73 7.74
CA LEU A 82 -1.29 -14.06 7.48
C LEU A 82 -0.40 -12.80 7.48
N LYS A 83 -0.84 -11.73 6.81
CA LYS A 83 -0.15 -10.43 6.83
C LYS A 83 0.00 -9.83 8.22
N LYS A 84 -0.89 -10.17 9.16
CA LYS A 84 -0.83 -9.76 10.57
C LYS A 84 -0.01 -10.71 11.44
N GLY A 85 0.64 -11.73 10.87
CA GLY A 85 1.38 -12.75 11.62
C GLY A 85 0.50 -13.73 12.40
N ILE A 86 -0.83 -13.70 12.21
CA ILE A 86 -1.76 -14.56 12.96
C ILE A 86 -1.79 -15.95 12.31
N LYS A 87 -1.35 -16.97 13.07
CA LYS A 87 -1.37 -18.37 12.63
C LYS A 87 -2.79 -18.82 12.25
N LEU A 88 -2.90 -19.54 11.13
CA LEU A 88 -4.15 -20.12 10.64
C LEU A 88 -4.42 -21.43 11.37
N VAL A 89 -5.10 -21.33 12.51
CA VAL A 89 -5.50 -22.48 13.32
C VAL A 89 -6.82 -23.07 12.80
N PRO A 90 -6.95 -24.40 12.63
CA PRO A 90 -8.20 -25.08 12.32
C PRO A 90 -9.31 -24.78 13.34
N PHE A 91 -10.57 -24.82 12.91
CA PHE A 91 -11.68 -24.48 13.80
C PHE A 91 -11.79 -25.45 14.99
N TRP A 92 -11.58 -26.75 14.76
CA TRP A 92 -11.68 -27.79 15.79
C TRP A 92 -10.66 -27.59 16.91
N TYR A 93 -9.46 -27.15 16.55
CA TYR A 93 -8.42 -26.83 17.53
C TYR A 93 -8.89 -25.67 18.41
N LYS A 94 -9.38 -24.57 17.83
CA LYS A 94 -9.94 -23.45 18.61
C LYS A 94 -11.09 -23.86 19.55
N TRP A 95 -11.92 -24.81 19.13
CA TRP A 95 -13.05 -25.28 19.94
C TRP A 95 -12.57 -26.06 21.18
N LYS A 96 -11.62 -27.00 21.01
CA LYS A 96 -11.03 -27.77 22.11
C LYS A 96 -10.40 -26.89 23.19
N TYR A 97 -9.66 -25.85 22.80
CA TYR A 97 -9.05 -24.92 23.79
C TYR A 97 -10.07 -23.96 24.44
N LYS A 98 -11.23 -23.71 23.81
CA LYS A 98 -12.28 -22.87 24.41
C LYS A 98 -13.00 -23.63 25.53
N GLU A 99 -13.23 -24.93 25.32
CA GLU A 99 -13.87 -25.81 26.30
C GLU A 99 -12.97 -25.99 27.53
N SER A 100 -11.68 -26.30 27.34
CA SER A 100 -10.71 -26.42 28.44
C SER A 100 -10.54 -25.12 29.24
N ASN A 101 -10.48 -23.95 28.57
CA ASN A 101 -10.42 -22.66 29.26
C ASN A 101 -11.73 -22.28 29.98
N SER A 102 -12.89 -22.78 29.52
CA SER A 102 -14.16 -22.58 30.24
C SER A 102 -14.23 -23.43 31.50
N ILE A 103 -13.69 -24.65 31.45
CA ILE A 103 -13.59 -25.55 32.60
C ILE A 103 -12.60 -25.00 33.62
N LYS A 104 -11.43 -24.51 33.19
CA LYS A 104 -10.43 -23.91 34.08
C LYS A 104 -10.97 -22.70 34.85
N ARG A 105 -11.59 -21.75 34.15
CA ARG A 105 -12.24 -20.58 34.79
C ARG A 105 -13.35 -20.92 35.78
N LYS A 106 -13.99 -22.08 35.65
CA LYS A 106 -15.00 -22.53 36.62
C LYS A 106 -14.39 -23.17 37.86
N ARG A 107 -13.17 -23.72 37.77
CA ARG A 107 -12.43 -24.24 38.94
C ARG A 107 -11.84 -23.09 39.76
N ASP A 108 -11.20 -22.14 39.09
CA ASP A 108 -10.57 -20.96 39.73
C ASP A 108 -11.57 -19.99 40.41
N VAL A 109 -12.89 -20.26 40.34
CA VAL A 109 -13.96 -19.47 40.99
C VAL A 109 -14.56 -20.21 42.20
N VAL A 110 -14.25 -21.50 42.35
CA VAL A 110 -14.77 -22.37 43.43
C VAL A 110 -13.73 -22.58 44.54
N ASP A 111 -12.48 -22.16 44.31
CA ASP A 111 -11.41 -22.03 45.31
C ASP A 111 -11.26 -20.55 45.73
#